data_AF-A0A316LVB0-F1
#
_entry.id   AF-A0A316LVB0-F1
#
_cell.length_a   1.000
_cell.length_b   1.000
_cell.length_c   1.000
_cell.angle_alpha   90.00
_cell.angle_beta   90.00
_cell.angle_gamma   90.00
#
_symmetry.space_group_name_H-M   'P 1'
#
loop_
_entity.id
_entity.type
_entity.pdbx_description
1 polymer ?
#
loop_
_entity_poly.entity_id
_entity_poly.type
_entity_poly.pdbx_seq_one_letter_code
_entity_poly.pdbx_strand_id
1 'polypeptide(L)'
;LIAPRHVLLTEAEEDKWANPYGAYVNTVLAREICAFLGHEETVNGMTIRPGSHDQLDQDWRYLIEFLDCVFYGVEPQTDFNAEHFDTSKLELGWSVPARG
;
A
#
# COMPACT_ATOMS: atom_id res chain seq x y z
N LEU A 1 4.30 -4.36 14.06
CA LEU A 1 3.19 -3.49 14.50
C LEU A 1 1.89 -3.76 13.74
N ILE A 2 1.86 -3.92 12.40
CA ILE A 2 0.63 -4.35 11.70
C ILE A 2 0.69 -5.76 11.12
N ALA A 3 1.78 -6.13 10.43
CA ALA A 3 1.94 -7.46 9.82
C ALA A 3 1.55 -8.60 10.79
N PRO A 4 0.76 -9.60 10.34
CA PRO A 4 0.31 -9.84 8.96
C PRO A 4 -1.09 -9.28 8.64
N ARG A 5 -1.59 -8.29 9.39
CA ARG A 5 -2.90 -7.70 9.07
C ARG A 5 -2.81 -6.80 7.83
N HIS A 6 -3.88 -6.77 7.05
CA HIS A 6 -4.01 -5.91 5.86
C HIS A 6 -3.97 -4.42 6.21
N VAL A 7 -3.44 -3.61 5.30
CA VAL A 7 -3.34 -2.14 5.41
C VAL A 7 -3.68 -1.49 4.06
N LEU A 8 -4.43 -0.38 4.11
CA LEU A 8 -4.70 0.50 2.97
C LEU A 8 -4.22 1.93 3.31
N LEU A 9 -3.51 2.55 2.37
CA LEU A 9 -3.27 3.99 2.34
C LEU A 9 -4.06 4.64 1.19
N THR A 10 -4.70 5.78 1.46
CA THR A 10 -5.34 6.62 0.45
C THR A 10 -4.64 7.96 0.43
N GLU A 11 -3.85 8.22 -0.60
CA GLU A 11 -2.97 9.38 -0.70
C GLU A 11 -3.38 10.30 -1.86
N ALA A 12 -2.91 11.55 -1.79
CA ALA A 12 -3.09 12.52 -2.85
C ALA A 12 -1.73 13.02 -3.36
N GLU A 13 -1.53 13.04 -4.68
CA GLU A 13 -0.22 13.27 -5.28
C GLU A 13 0.36 14.66 -4.97
N GLU A 14 -0.50 15.69 -4.86
CA GLU A 14 -0.08 17.08 -4.66
C GLU A 14 0.03 17.45 -3.18
N ASP A 15 -0.36 16.56 -2.27
CA ASP A 15 -0.12 16.73 -0.83
C ASP A 15 1.36 16.47 -0.50
N LYS A 16 2.24 17.39 -0.93
CA LYS A 16 3.68 17.27 -0.74
C LYS A 16 4.08 17.24 0.74
N TRP A 17 3.22 17.73 1.65
CA TRP A 17 3.50 17.68 3.08
C TRP A 17 3.33 16.26 3.64
N ALA A 18 2.38 15.48 3.13
CA ALA A 18 2.21 14.06 3.46
C ALA A 18 3.31 13.16 2.86
N ASN A 19 4.11 13.67 1.92
CA ASN A 19 5.16 12.93 1.20
C ASN A 19 4.64 11.62 0.58
N PRO A 20 3.81 11.69 -0.48
CA PRO A 20 3.17 10.51 -1.08
C PRO A 20 4.19 9.51 -1.64
N TYR A 21 5.34 10.00 -2.12
CA TYR A 21 6.46 9.14 -2.54
C TYR A 21 7.02 8.34 -1.37
N GLY A 22 7.31 9.00 -0.24
CA GLY A 22 7.81 8.32 0.96
C GLY A 22 6.80 7.32 1.52
N ALA A 23 5.51 7.66 1.53
CA ALA A 23 4.43 6.76 1.92
C ALA A 23 4.35 5.52 1.02
N TYR A 24 4.47 5.71 -0.31
CA TYR A 24 4.50 4.63 -1.28
C TYR A 24 5.71 3.71 -1.08
N VAL A 25 6.92 4.27 -0.95
CA VAL A 25 8.15 3.50 -0.70
C VAL A 25 8.00 2.63 0.56
N ASN A 26 7.47 3.20 1.64
CA ASN A 26 7.23 2.45 2.87
C ASN A 26 6.25 1.28 2.65
N THR A 27 5.14 1.55 1.95
CA THR A 27 4.10 0.56 1.66
C THR A 27 4.63 -0.60 0.83
N VAL A 28 5.40 -0.32 -0.23
CA VAL A 28 6.01 -1.35 -1.09
C VAL A 28 7.00 -2.20 -0.30
N LEU A 29 7.92 -1.58 0.45
CA LEU A 29 8.91 -2.33 1.24
C LEU A 29 8.26 -3.14 2.37
N ALA A 30 7.13 -2.69 2.92
CA ALA A 30 6.39 -3.46 3.93
C ALA A 30 5.77 -4.75 3.38
N ARG A 31 5.51 -4.84 2.06
CA ARG A 31 5.06 -6.10 1.42
C ARG A 31 6.11 -7.19 1.55
N GLU A 32 7.38 -6.84 1.41
CA GLU A 32 8.50 -7.79 1.58
C GLU A 32 8.54 -8.39 2.99
N ILE A 33 8.12 -7.63 4.01
CA ILE A 33 8.04 -8.12 5.39
C ILE A 33 6.91 -9.15 5.55
N CYS A 34 5.73 -8.89 4.97
CA CYS A 34 4.63 -9.86 5.02
C CYS A 34 4.98 -11.13 4.25
N ALA A 35 5.61 -10.97 3.08
CA ALA A 35 6.18 -12.07 2.32
C ALA A 35 7.31 -12.76 3.10
N PHE A 36 8.14 -12.10 3.90
CA PHE A 36 9.10 -12.79 4.74
C PHE A 36 8.42 -13.68 5.80
N LEU A 37 7.30 -13.20 6.36
CA LEU A 37 6.58 -13.86 7.45
C LEU A 37 5.64 -15.00 7.03
N GLY A 38 5.56 -15.36 5.75
CA GLY A 38 4.63 -16.41 5.29
C GLY A 38 3.27 -15.91 4.82
N HIS A 39 3.08 -14.60 4.72
CA HIS A 39 1.79 -13.97 4.50
C HIS A 39 1.76 -13.13 3.22
N GLU A 40 2.08 -13.76 2.09
CA GLU A 40 2.12 -13.14 0.76
C GLU A 40 0.75 -12.66 0.29
N GLU A 41 -0.32 -13.21 0.86
CA GLU A 41 -1.72 -12.79 0.68
C GLU A 41 -2.05 -11.47 1.39
N THR A 42 -1.18 -10.99 2.29
CA THR A 42 -1.44 -9.73 3.00
C THR A 42 -1.36 -8.55 2.05
N VAL A 43 -2.50 -7.89 1.88
CA VAL A 43 -2.59 -6.63 1.13
C VAL A 43 -2.01 -5.50 1.98
N ASN A 44 -0.83 -5.00 1.60
CA ASN A 44 -0.31 -3.68 2.00
C ASN A 44 -0.45 -2.75 0.80
N GLY A 45 -1.64 -2.18 0.68
CA GLY A 45 -2.12 -1.50 -0.51
C GLY A 45 -2.06 0.01 -0.41
N MET A 46 -2.02 0.67 -1.58
CA MET A 46 -2.10 2.12 -1.69
C MET A 46 -2.88 2.54 -2.94
N THR A 47 -3.72 3.56 -2.78
CA THR A 47 -4.27 4.33 -3.89
C THR A 47 -3.70 5.74 -3.84
N ILE A 48 -3.31 6.28 -5.00
CA ILE A 48 -2.97 7.69 -5.15
C ILE A 48 -3.92 8.33 -6.15
N ARG A 49 -4.42 9.52 -5.84
CA ARG A 49 -5.20 10.32 -6.78
C ARG A 49 -4.62 11.72 -6.95
N PRO A 50 -4.97 12.42 -8.05
CA PRO A 50 -4.70 13.84 -8.16
C PRO A 50 -5.35 14.66 -7.04
N GLY A 51 -4.81 15.85 -6.79
CA GLY A 51 -5.31 16.78 -5.78
C GLY A 51 -4.47 16.84 -4.50
N SER A 52 -4.96 17.66 -3.56
CA SER A 52 -4.28 18.03 -2.33
C SER A 52 -4.78 17.24 -1.11
N HIS A 53 -4.77 17.84 0.07
CA HIS A 53 -4.92 17.19 1.37
C HIS A 53 -6.33 16.66 1.72
N ASP A 54 -7.36 17.08 0.98
CA ASP A 54 -8.74 16.70 1.31
C ASP A 54 -8.94 15.18 1.22
N GLN A 55 -9.83 14.59 2.02
CA GLN A 55 -10.32 13.23 1.81
C GLN A 55 -11.64 13.31 1.02
N LEU A 56 -11.69 12.67 -0.15
CA LEU A 56 -12.83 12.73 -1.07
C LEU A 56 -13.66 11.45 -1.04
N ASP A 57 -14.85 11.50 -1.63
CA ASP A 57 -15.74 10.34 -1.80
C ASP A 57 -15.04 9.14 -2.44
N GLN A 58 -14.08 9.39 -3.33
CA GLN A 58 -13.30 8.35 -3.98
C GLN A 58 -12.45 7.55 -2.98
N ASP A 59 -11.85 8.20 -1.98
CA ASP A 59 -11.02 7.54 -0.98
C ASP A 59 -11.87 6.63 -0.07
N TRP A 60 -13.10 7.07 0.25
CA TRP A 60 -14.06 6.25 0.98
C TRP A 60 -14.53 5.02 0.18
N ARG A 61 -14.69 5.17 -1.13
CA ARG A 61 -15.02 4.03 -2.01
C ARG A 61 -13.90 3.00 -2.05
N TYR A 62 -12.65 3.44 -2.13
CA TYR A 62 -11.49 2.56 -2.04
C TYR A 62 -11.42 1.82 -0.70
N LEU A 63 -11.72 2.51 0.40
CA LEU A 63 -11.80 1.86 1.71
C LEU A 63 -12.88 0.77 1.73
N ILE A 64 -14.10 1.06 1.26
CA ILE A 64 -15.19 0.07 1.26
C ILE A 64 -14.83 -1.14 0.39
N GLU A 65 -14.31 -0.91 -0.80
CA GLU A 65 -13.87 -1.97 -1.71
C GLU A 65 -12.74 -2.82 -1.11
N PHE A 66 -11.78 -2.18 -0.44
CA PHE A 66 -10.72 -2.88 0.29
C PHE A 66 -11.29 -3.73 1.42
N LEU A 67 -12.25 -3.21 2.19
CA LEU A 67 -12.91 -3.96 3.25
C LEU A 67 -13.65 -5.18 2.69
N ASP A 68 -14.34 -5.04 1.55
CA ASP A 68 -15.00 -6.16 0.87
C ASP A 68 -14.01 -7.24 0.42
N CYS A 69 -12.86 -6.82 -0.10
CA CYS A 69 -11.77 -7.72 -0.45
C CYS A 69 -11.23 -8.47 0.77
N VAL A 70 -10.85 -7.77 1.84
CA VAL A 70 -10.14 -8.39 2.98
C VAL A 70 -11.05 -9.17 3.93
N PHE A 71 -12.31 -8.78 4.07
CA PHE A 71 -13.24 -9.44 5.01
C PHE A 71 -14.18 -10.44 4.35
N TYR A 72 -14.50 -10.25 3.07
CA TYR A 72 -15.48 -11.08 2.36
C TYR A 72 -14.91 -11.78 1.13
N GLY A 73 -13.63 -11.57 0.79
CA GLY A 73 -12.98 -12.23 -0.35
C GLY A 73 -13.56 -11.78 -1.70
N VAL A 74 -14.13 -10.58 -1.76
CA VAL A 74 -14.62 -10.00 -3.01
C VAL A 74 -13.44 -9.55 -3.86
N GLU A 75 -13.40 -9.94 -5.13
CA GLU A 75 -12.35 -9.50 -6.06
C GLU A 75 -12.43 -7.97 -6.25
N PRO A 76 -11.39 -7.20 -5.91
CA PRO A 76 -11.41 -5.77 -6.09
C PRO A 76 -11.27 -5.41 -7.58
N GLN A 77 -11.94 -4.34 -7.98
CA GLN A 77 -11.71 -3.65 -9.26
C GLN A 77 -10.45 -2.78 -9.21
N THR A 78 -10.11 -2.26 -8.02
CA THR A 78 -8.92 -1.46 -7.77
C THR A 78 -7.71 -2.36 -7.51
N ASP A 79 -6.65 -2.18 -8.29
CA ASP A 79 -5.35 -2.76 -7.98
C ASP A 79 -4.68 -1.97 -6.85
N PHE A 80 -4.90 -2.40 -5.61
CA PHE A 80 -4.26 -1.82 -4.44
C PHE A 80 -2.74 -2.01 -4.42
N ASN A 81 -2.20 -2.88 -5.28
CA ASN A 81 -0.77 -3.11 -5.41
C ASN A 81 -0.13 -2.35 -6.58
N ALA A 82 -0.89 -1.52 -7.29
CA ALA A 82 -0.44 -0.76 -8.44
C ALA A 82 0.85 0.04 -8.18
N GLU A 83 1.69 0.12 -9.20
CA GLU A 83 2.91 0.91 -9.16
C GLU A 83 2.62 2.39 -9.41
N HIS A 84 2.93 3.23 -8.41
CA HIS A 84 2.68 4.69 -8.48
C HIS A 84 3.94 5.51 -8.71
N PHE A 85 5.10 5.00 -8.28
CA PHE A 85 6.39 5.66 -8.45
C PHE A 85 7.48 4.65 -8.81
N ASP A 86 8.48 5.11 -9.55
CA ASP A 86 9.69 4.34 -9.85
C ASP A 86 10.54 4.17 -8.58
N THR A 87 10.65 2.94 -8.10
CA THR A 87 11.46 2.54 -6.94
C THR A 87 12.76 1.85 -7.33
N SER A 88 13.06 1.72 -8.63
CA SER A 88 14.27 1.02 -9.12
C SER A 88 15.58 1.65 -8.66
N LYS A 89 15.55 2.92 -8.23
CA LYS A 89 16.71 3.68 -7.75
C LYS A 89 16.85 3.67 -6.23
N LEU A 90 16.02 2.94 -5.49
CA LEU A 90 16.16 2.81 -4.05
C LEU A 90 17.40 1.97 -3.72
N GLU A 91 18.37 2.60 -3.06
CA GLU A 91 19.52 1.91 -2.49
C GLU A 91 19.18 1.49 -1.05
N LEU A 92 18.86 0.20 -0.87
CA LEU A 92 18.58 -0.36 0.45
C LEU A 92 19.88 -0.88 1.07
N GLY A 93 20.17 -0.46 2.30
CA GLY A 93 21.28 -1.00 3.10
C GLY A 93 20.99 -2.37 3.73
N TRP A 94 19.91 -3.03 3.32
CA TRP A 94 19.43 -4.31 3.86
C TRP A 94 18.80 -5.14 2.74
N SER A 95 18.67 -6.44 2.99
CA SER A 95 17.92 -7.37 2.14
C SER A 95 17.04 -8.26 3.01
N VAL A 96 15.97 -8.78 2.42
CA VAL A 96 15.09 -9.74 3.10
C VAL A 96 15.91 -10.99 3.47
N PRO A 97 15.94 -11.42 4.76
CA PRO A 97 16.64 -12.63 5.15
C PRO A 97 16.04 -13.88 4.49
N ALA A 98 16.84 -14.95 4.37
CA ALA A 98 16.31 -16.25 3.98
C ALA A 98 15.30 -16.73 5.04
N ARG A 99 14.16 -17.27 4.61
CA ARG A 99 13.27 -18.01 5.52
C ARG A 99 14.00 -19.28 5.99
N GLY A 100 14.10 -19.46 7.31
CA GLY A 100 14.71 -20.63 7.95
C GLY A 100 13.81 -21.84 8.01
#